data_AF-A0A6A8D7L3-F1
#
_entry.id   AF-A0A6A8D7L3-F1
#
_cell.length_a   1.000
_cell.length_b   1.000
_cell.length_c   1.000
_cell.angle_alpha   90.00
_cell.angle_beta   90.00
_cell.angle_gamma   90.00
#
_symmetry.space_group_name_H-M   'P 1'
#
loop_
_entity.id
_entity.type
_entity.pdbx_description
1 polymer ?
#
loop_
_entity_poly.entity_id
_entity_poly.type
_entity_poly.pdbx_seq_one_letter_code
_entity_poly.pdbx_strand_id
1 'polypeptide(L)' 'MSSYPILYLACILAGFALIRVPLQGFLAPLEPLTFIVGVLSILLFSCVIIVDGVMSLIGKRR' A
#
# COMPACT_ATOMS: atom_id res chain seq x y z
N MET A 1 12.00 9.20 -14.04
CA MET A 1 10.76 9.24 -13.24
C MET A 1 11.20 9.34 -11.79
N SER A 2 11.06 10.51 -11.19
CA SER A 2 11.49 10.85 -9.84
C SER A 2 11.21 9.72 -8.85
N SER A 3 12.27 9.20 -8.21
CA SER A 3 12.19 8.15 -7.20
C SER A 3 11.33 8.62 -6.04
N TYR A 4 10.07 8.17 -5.98
CA TYR A 4 9.25 8.31 -4.79
C TYR A 4 8.99 6.94 -4.13
N PRO A 5 10.02 6.15 -3.76
CA PRO A 5 9.82 4.93 -2.96
C PRO A 5 9.07 5.27 -1.65
N ILE A 6 9.25 6.50 -1.17
CA ILE A 6 8.57 7.08 -0.01
C ILE A 6 7.05 7.17 -0.23
N LEU A 7 6.57 7.44 -1.46
CA LEU A 7 5.13 7.49 -1.77
C LEU A 7 4.51 6.10 -1.69
N TYR A 8 5.20 5.10 -2.24
CA TYR A 8 4.73 3.71 -2.18
C TYR A 8 4.72 3.19 -0.73
N LEU A 9 5.74 3.54 0.05
CA LEU A 9 5.81 3.22 1.47
C LEU A 9 4.69 3.92 2.26
N ALA A 10 4.44 5.20 1.98
CA ALA A 10 3.30 5.94 2.54
C ALA A 10 1.96 5.31 2.17
N CYS A 11 1.82 4.77 0.96
CA CYS A 11 0.59 4.10 0.53
C CYS A 11 0.39 2.75 1.23
N ILE A 12 1.46 1.98 1.47
CA ILE A 12 1.41 0.76 2.30
C ILE A 12 0.96 1.12 3.73
N LEU A 13 1.54 2.16 4.32
CA LEU A 13 1.16 2.65 5.65
C LEU A 13 -0.30 3.11 5.68
N ALA A 14 -0.77 3.79 4.64
CA ALA A 14 -2.17 4.19 4.50
C ALA A 14 -3.11 2.96 4.40
N GLY A 15 -2.70 1.89 3.72
CA GLY A 15 -3.44 0.62 3.67
C GLY A 15 -3.60 -0.02 5.05
N PHE A 16 -2.54 -0.04 5.87
CA PHE A 16 -2.61 -0.49 7.26
C PHE A 16 -3.47 0.43 8.14
N ALA A 17 -3.39 1.74 7.93
CA ALA A 17 -4.23 2.71 8.62
C ALA A 17 -5.71 2.49 8.30
N LEU A 18 -6.04 2.17 7.04
CA LEU A 18 -7.40 1.91 6.58
C LEU A 18 -8.01 0.67 7.24
N ILE A 19 -7.22 -0.39 7.45
CA ILE A 19 -7.65 -1.61 8.16
C ILE A 19 -7.89 -1.33 9.65
N ARG A 20 -7.18 -0.37 10.24
CA ARG A 20 -7.27 -0.02 11.67
C ARG A 20 -8.31 1.05 11.99
N VAL A 21 -9.08 1.53 11.03
CA VAL A 21 -10.13 2.54 11.28
C VAL A 21 -11.26 1.89 12.10
N PRO A 22 -11.58 2.41 13.31
CA PRO A 22 -12.71 1.92 14.07
C PRO A 22 -14.02 2.33 13.37
N LEU A 23 -14.64 1.39 12.65
CA LEU A 23 -15.89 1.60 11.92
C LEU A 23 -17.07 1.22 12.82
N GLN A 24 -17.41 2.10 13.76
CA GLN A 24 -18.53 1.88 14.68
C GLN A 24 -19.78 2.66 14.23
N GLY A 25 -20.97 2.07 14.42
CA GLY A 25 -22.25 2.71 14.08
C GLY A 25 -22.63 2.62 12.60
N PHE A 26 -22.98 3.76 11.98
CA PHE A 26 -23.49 3.84 10.59
C PHE A 26 -22.49 3.33 9.52
N LEU A 27 -21.20 3.20 9.87
CA LEU A 27 -20.14 2.75 8.96
C LEU A 27 -19.77 1.26 9.11
N ALA A 28 -20.42 0.51 10.00
CA ALA A 28 -20.20 -0.93 10.18
C ALA A 28 -20.25 -1.76 8.87
N PRO A 29 -21.17 -1.51 7.91
CA PRO A 29 -21.17 -2.29 6.66
C PRO A 29 -19.99 -1.97 5.71
N LEU A 30 -19.21 -0.92 5.96
CA LEU A 30 -18.01 -0.61 5.16
C LEU A 30 -16.76 -1.34 5.66
N GLU A 31 -16.81 -1.97 6.83
CA GLU A 31 -15.72 -2.75 7.42
C GLU A 31 -15.14 -3.84 6.49
N PRO A 32 -15.94 -4.66 5.79
CA PRO A 32 -15.39 -5.60 4.81
C PRO A 32 -14.75 -4.90 3.61
N LEU A 33 -15.25 -3.72 3.21
CA LEU A 33 -14.73 -2.97 2.07
C LEU A 33 -13.36 -2.37 2.41
N THR A 34 -13.21 -1.75 3.58
CA THR A 34 -11.93 -1.17 4.04
C THR A 34 -10.86 -2.24 4.22
N PHE A 35 -11.25 -3.44 4.67
CA PHE A 35 -10.34 -4.58 4.76
C PHE A 35 -9.85 -5.02 3.38
N ILE A 36 -10.76 -5.24 2.42
CA ILE A 36 -10.40 -5.66 1.06
C ILE A 36 -9.50 -4.61 0.37
N VAL A 37 -9.86 -3.34 0.46
CA VAL A 37 -9.09 -2.24 -0.15
C VAL A 37 -7.73 -2.09 0.53
N GLY A 38 -7.67 -2.19 1.86
CA GLY A 38 -6.42 -2.11 2.61
C GLY A 38 -5.45 -3.23 2.24
N VAL A 39 -5.94 -4.48 2.18
CA VAL A 39 -5.14 -5.65 1.78
C VAL A 39 -4.66 -5.51 0.33
N LEU A 40 -5.54 -5.14 -0.60
CA LEU A 40 -5.17 -4.93 -2.00
C LEU A 40 -4.10 -3.85 -2.15
N SER A 41 -4.26 -2.72 -1.44
CA SER A 41 -3.30 -1.62 -1.48
C SER A 41 -1.93 -2.07 -0.98
N ILE A 42 -1.86 -2.74 0.18
CA ILE A 42 -0.61 -3.25 0.74
C ILE A 42 0.07 -4.22 -0.24
N LEU A 43 -0.67 -5.17 -0.80
CA LEU A 43 -0.13 -6.23 -1.65
C LEU A 43 0.41 -5.67 -2.97
N LEU A 44 -0.35 -4.77 -3.60
CA LEU A 44 -0.01 -4.18 -4.90
C LEU A 44 1.20 -3.24 -4.76
N PHE A 45 1.20 -2.34 -3.78
CA PHE A 45 2.33 -1.44 -3.56
C PHE A 45 3.57 -2.15 -3.04
N SER A 46 3.44 -3.18 -2.21
CA SER A 46 4.58 -4.00 -1.78
C SER A 46 5.23 -4.71 -2.97
N CYS A 47 4.44 -5.29 -3.88
CA CYS A 47 4.95 -5.90 -5.11
C CYS A 47 5.72 -4.89 -5.97
N VAL A 48 5.15 -3.69 -6.16
CA VAL A 48 5.79 -2.61 -6.94
C VAL A 48 7.14 -2.22 -6.32
N ILE A 49 7.21 -1.99 -5.00
CA ILE A 49 8.47 -1.64 -4.33
C ILE A 49 9.51 -2.74 -4.46
N ILE A 50 9.10 -4.01 -4.32
CA ILE A 50 10.01 -5.15 -4.47
C ILE A 50 10.59 -5.19 -5.89
N VAL A 51 9.74 -5.06 -6.92
CA VAL A 51 10.21 -5.06 -8.32
C VAL A 51 11.12 -3.87 -8.59
N ASP A 52 10.75 -2.66 -8.16
CA ASP A 52 11.54 -1.46 -8.39
C ASP A 52 12.87 -1.51 -7.61
N GLY A 53 12.85 -2.06 -6.39
CA GLY A 53 14.04 -2.28 -5.57
C GLY A 53 14.99 -3.31 -6.20
N VAL A 54 14.47 -4.43 -6.68
CA VAL A 54 15.25 -5.47 -7.36
C VAL A 54 15.83 -4.95 -8.69
N MET A 55 15.04 -4.22 -9.49
CA MET A 55 15.53 -3.59 -10.72
C MET A 55 16.61 -2.54 -10.46
N SER A 56 16.50 -1.79 -9.37
CA SER A 56 17.54 -0.85 -8.91
C SER A 56 18.82 -1.59 -8.53
N LEU A 57 18.71 -2.70 -7.79
CA LEU A 57 19.85 -3.51 -7.34
C LEU A 57 20.58 -4.22 -8.48
N ILE A 58 19.84 -4.64 -9.51
CA ILE A 58 20.38 -5.26 -10.74
C ILE A 58 21.11 -4.24 -11.62
N GLY A 59 21.12 -2.95 -11.27
CA GLY A 59 21.88 -1.93 -11.98
C GLY A 59 21.24 -1.49 -13.30
N LYS A 60 19.96 -1.82 -13.54
CA LYS A 60 19.19 -1.43 -14.72
C LYS A 60 18.50 -0.06 -14.54
N ARG A 61 19.12 0.84 -13.77
CA ARG A 61 18.70 2.25 -13.66
C ARG A 61 19.90 3.10 -13.19
N ARG A 62 20.54 3.83 -14.11
CA ARG A 62 21.20 5.12 -13.78
C ARG A 62 20.13 6.19 -13.77
#